data_AF-A0A0C5XQ25-F1
#
_entry.id   AF-A0A0C5XQ25-F1
#
_cell.length_a   1.000
_cell.length_b   1.000
_cell.length_c   1.000
_cell.angle_alpha   90.00
_cell.angle_beta   90.00
_cell.angle_gamma   90.00
#
_symmetry.space_group_name_H-M   'P 1'
#
loop_
_entity.id
_entity.type
_entity.pdbx_description
1 polymer ?
#
loop_
_entity_poly.entity_id
_entity_poly.type
_entity_poly.pdbx_seq_one_letter_code
_entity_poly.pdbx_strand_id
1 'polypeptide(L)'
;MKAVMLAAAAGLALLSAVPAGAQGIGHTWFMRGSIVGIDEGGPVVCIGKADGAEVGQVLDVYRNVPVPGGSYKGTGPAFRRQFVGHVRVDHIYDDHFAHVSVADGKPAKHDIVELRRD
;
A
#
# COMPACT_ATOMS: atom_id res chain seq x y z
N MET A 1 57.07 -11.51 11.50
CA MET A 1 55.76 -11.58 12.19
C MET A 1 55.28 -10.16 12.45
N LYS A 2 54.25 -9.70 11.73
CA LYS A 2 53.31 -8.60 12.03
C LYS A 2 52.60 -8.27 10.72
N ALA A 3 51.91 -9.29 10.22
CA ALA A 3 50.95 -9.15 9.15
C ALA A 3 49.61 -8.75 9.80
N VAL A 4 48.82 -7.99 9.06
CA VAL A 4 47.34 -7.95 9.19
C VAL A 4 46.82 -7.33 10.50
N MET A 5 46.65 -6.01 10.57
CA MET A 5 45.81 -5.38 11.61
C MET A 5 45.18 -4.03 11.18
N LEU A 6 44.98 -3.76 9.88
CA LEU A 6 44.38 -2.46 9.45
C LEU A 6 43.29 -2.56 8.37
N ALA A 7 42.85 -3.76 7.97
CA ALA A 7 41.89 -3.92 6.89
C ALA A 7 40.55 -4.58 7.32
N ALA A 8 40.10 -4.36 8.57
CA ALA A 8 38.91 -5.03 9.10
C ALA A 8 37.70 -4.13 9.40
N ALA A 9 37.77 -2.81 9.18
CA ALA A 9 36.68 -1.90 9.60
C ALA A 9 35.83 -1.31 8.46
N ALA A 10 36.19 -1.52 7.18
CA ALA A 10 35.48 -0.89 6.05
C ALA A 10 34.55 -1.83 5.25
N GLY A 11 34.44 -3.10 5.65
CA GLY A 11 33.72 -4.12 4.86
C GLY A 11 32.27 -4.39 5.28
N LEU A 12 31.77 -3.78 6.35
CA LEU A 12 30.51 -4.21 7.01
C LEU A 12 29.38 -3.17 6.91
N ALA A 13 29.37 -2.32 5.89
CA ALA A 13 28.32 -1.32 5.68
C ALA A 13 27.42 -1.58 4.45
N LEU A 14 27.63 -2.69 3.73
CA LEU A 14 26.92 -2.95 2.46
C LEU A 14 25.87 -4.08 2.53
N LEU A 15 25.60 -4.67 3.70
CA LEU A 15 24.67 -5.81 3.82
C LEU A 15 23.21 -5.45 4.12
N SER A 16 22.83 -4.17 4.22
CA SER A 16 21.44 -3.79 4.50
C SER A 16 20.68 -3.20 3.31
N ALA A 17 21.26 -3.21 2.10
CA ALA A 17 20.51 -2.89 0.90
C ALA A 17 19.64 -4.10 0.54
N VAL A 18 18.47 -4.21 1.18
CA VAL A 18 17.40 -5.06 0.68
C VAL A 18 17.14 -4.57 -0.76
N PRO A 19 17.27 -5.44 -1.78
CA PRO A 19 17.03 -4.99 -3.14
C PRO A 19 15.57 -4.54 -3.21
N ALA A 20 15.33 -3.28 -3.55
CA ALA A 20 13.98 -2.78 -3.88
C ALA A 20 13.33 -3.58 -5.05
N GLY A 21 14.11 -4.40 -5.75
CA GLY A 21 13.65 -5.32 -6.80
C GLY A 21 13.39 -6.77 -6.36
N ALA A 22 13.48 -7.11 -5.07
CA ALA A 22 13.12 -8.45 -4.58
C ALA A 22 11.61 -8.61 -4.35
N GLN A 23 10.82 -7.55 -4.57
CA GLN A 23 9.37 -7.59 -4.58
C GLN A 23 8.93 -8.12 -5.95
N GLY A 24 8.49 -9.38 -6.02
CA GLY A 24 8.12 -10.04 -7.29
C GLY A 24 7.10 -9.24 -8.14
N ILE A 25 6.91 -9.63 -9.41
CA ILE A 25 6.06 -8.90 -10.40
C ILE A 25 4.63 -8.64 -9.91
N GLY A 26 4.08 -9.49 -9.02
CA GLY A 26 2.76 -9.28 -8.43
C GLY A 26 2.64 -8.01 -7.59
N HIS A 27 3.78 -7.52 -7.10
CA HIS A 27 3.89 -6.50 -6.07
C HIS A 27 3.96 -5.07 -6.63
N THR A 28 4.45 -4.93 -7.86
CA THR A 28 4.59 -3.63 -8.54
C THR A 28 3.40 -3.25 -9.42
N TRP A 29 2.45 -4.17 -9.69
CA TRP A 29 1.39 -3.92 -10.68
C TRP A 29 -0.05 -4.16 -10.20
N PHE A 30 -0.26 -4.93 -9.12
CA PHE A 30 -1.60 -5.41 -8.73
C PHE A 30 -2.01 -5.18 -7.27
N MET A 31 -1.25 -4.39 -6.49
CA MET A 31 -1.61 -4.09 -5.11
C MET A 31 -2.90 -3.25 -5.05
N ARG A 32 -4.00 -3.91 -4.69
CA ARG A 32 -5.32 -3.32 -4.51
C ARG A 32 -6.07 -4.05 -3.40
N GLY A 33 -6.62 -3.29 -2.47
CA GLY A 33 -7.45 -3.77 -1.38
C GLY A 33 -8.58 -2.80 -1.07
N SER A 34 -9.20 -2.98 0.10
CA SER A 34 -10.24 -2.08 0.60
C SER A 34 -9.99 -1.72 2.05
N ILE A 35 -10.54 -0.58 2.48
CA ILE A 35 -10.60 -0.22 3.90
C ILE A 35 -11.64 -1.12 4.58
N VAL A 36 -11.18 -2.01 5.46
CA VAL A 36 -12.02 -2.99 6.17
C VAL A 36 -12.53 -2.47 7.51
N GLY A 37 -11.84 -1.50 8.09
CA GLY A 37 -12.17 -0.89 9.38
C GLY A 37 -11.54 0.49 9.52
N ILE A 38 -12.04 1.27 10.48
CA ILE A 38 -11.43 2.52 10.92
C ILE A 38 -11.54 2.52 12.45
N ASP A 39 -10.41 2.65 13.12
CA ASP A 39 -10.32 2.77 14.58
C ASP A 39 -9.79 4.17 14.98
N GLU A 40 -9.43 4.33 16.25
CA GLU A 40 -8.90 5.60 16.78
C GLU A 40 -7.55 6.00 16.15
N GLY A 41 -6.76 5.01 15.70
CA GLY A 41 -5.47 5.22 15.04
C GLY A 41 -5.61 5.56 13.56
N GLY A 42 -6.66 5.08 12.90
CA GLY A 42 -6.88 5.31 11.47
C GLY A 42 -7.51 4.13 10.73
N PRO A 43 -7.52 4.18 9.39
CA PRO A 43 -8.04 3.08 8.58
C PRO A 43 -7.15 1.83 8.63
N VAL A 44 -7.80 0.67 8.60
CA VAL A 44 -7.15 -0.63 8.36
C VAL A 44 -7.51 -1.10 6.96
N VAL A 45 -6.50 -1.48 6.18
CA VAL A 45 -6.64 -1.89 4.78
C VAL A 45 -6.37 -3.37 4.61
N CYS A 46 -7.09 -4.00 3.70
CA CYS A 46 -6.80 -5.36 3.21
C CYS A 46 -5.67 -5.32 2.18
N ILE A 47 -4.49 -4.84 2.61
CA ILE A 47 -3.22 -4.82 1.88
C ILE A 47 -2.15 -5.12 2.94
N GLY A 48 -1.53 -6.29 2.90
CA GLY A 48 -0.52 -6.73 3.88
C GLY A 48 0.79 -7.17 3.23
N LYS A 49 1.59 -8.02 3.91
CA LYS A 49 2.89 -8.50 3.39
C LYS A 49 2.77 -9.37 2.13
N ALA A 50 1.68 -10.12 1.96
CA ALA A 50 1.48 -10.93 0.75
C ALA A 50 1.17 -10.03 -0.46
N ASP A 51 0.50 -8.91 -0.20
CA ASP A 51 0.34 -7.81 -1.14
C ASP A 51 1.54 -6.86 -1.12
N GLY A 52 2.59 -7.21 -0.34
CA GLY A 52 3.88 -6.56 0.01
C GLY A 52 3.84 -5.07 0.40
N ALA A 53 2.81 -4.66 1.12
CA ALA A 53 2.81 -3.36 1.77
C ALA A 53 4.17 -3.03 2.41
N GLU A 54 4.65 -1.81 2.23
CA GLU A 54 5.83 -1.29 2.93
C GLU A 54 5.46 -0.10 3.80
N VAL A 55 6.04 -0.02 5.01
CA VAL A 55 5.86 1.15 5.87
C VAL A 55 6.43 2.39 5.19
N GLY A 56 5.66 3.48 5.19
CA GLY A 56 5.97 4.73 4.51
C GLY A 56 5.39 4.83 3.09
N GLN A 57 4.95 3.71 2.52
CA GLN A 57 4.34 3.67 1.19
C GLN A 57 3.04 4.46 1.15
N VAL A 58 2.84 5.25 0.11
CA VAL A 58 1.63 6.05 -0.11
C VAL A 58 0.75 5.35 -1.14
N LEU A 59 -0.54 5.24 -0.83
CA LEU A 59 -1.54 4.55 -1.63
C LEU A 59 -2.69 5.50 -1.97
N ASP A 60 -3.24 5.33 -3.17
CA ASP A 60 -4.37 6.09 -3.65
C ASP A 60 -5.67 5.49 -3.11
N VAL A 61 -6.62 6.35 -2.72
CA VAL A 61 -7.94 5.95 -2.24
C VAL A 61 -9.02 6.36 -3.23
N TYR A 62 -9.89 5.41 -3.58
CA TYR A 62 -11.00 5.60 -4.48
C TYR A 62 -12.31 5.07 -3.91
N ARG A 63 -13.38 5.81 -4.10
CA ARG A 63 -14.75 5.39 -3.79
C ARG A 63 -15.46 4.94 -5.05
N ASN A 64 -16.08 3.76 -5.00
CA ASN A 64 -17.00 3.34 -6.05
C ASN A 64 -18.36 4.00 -5.81
N VAL A 65 -18.76 4.91 -6.69
CA VAL A 65 -20.03 5.64 -6.59
C VAL A 65 -20.96 5.25 -7.73
N PRO A 66 -22.28 5.11 -7.48
CA PRO A 66 -23.23 4.82 -8.53
C PRO A 66 -23.21 5.89 -9.63
N VAL A 67 -23.34 5.47 -10.88
CA VAL A 67 -23.59 6.40 -11.99
C VAL A 67 -25.07 6.79 -11.97
N PRO A 68 -25.43 8.08 -12.00
CA PRO A 68 -26.83 8.49 -12.09
C PRO A 68 -27.52 7.87 -13.31
N GLY A 69 -28.65 7.18 -13.09
CA GLY A 69 -29.36 6.45 -14.15
C GLY A 69 -28.68 5.13 -14.58
N GLY A 70 -27.58 4.74 -13.95
CA GLY A 70 -26.94 3.44 -14.14
C GLY A 70 -27.82 2.29 -13.64
N SER A 71 -27.74 1.15 -14.32
CA SER A 71 -28.47 -0.07 -13.93
C SER A 71 -27.54 -1.27 -13.97
N TYR A 72 -27.64 -2.13 -12.95
CA TYR A 72 -26.98 -3.44 -12.92
C TYR A 72 -27.44 -4.39 -14.04
N LYS A 73 -28.56 -4.07 -14.69
CA LYS A 73 -29.16 -4.81 -15.81
C LYS A 73 -29.04 -4.07 -17.15
N GLY A 74 -28.44 -2.88 -17.18
CA GLY A 74 -28.27 -2.05 -18.38
C GLY A 74 -26.98 -2.34 -19.14
N THR A 75 -26.78 -1.64 -20.26
CA THR A 75 -25.59 -1.77 -21.13
C THR A 75 -24.41 -0.86 -20.75
N GLY A 76 -24.54 -0.07 -19.67
CA GLY A 76 -23.52 0.87 -19.20
C GLY A 76 -22.99 0.55 -17.80
N PRO A 77 -21.86 1.17 -17.38
CA PRO A 77 -21.28 0.94 -16.06
C PRO A 77 -22.23 1.41 -14.95
N ALA A 78 -22.53 0.53 -13.99
CA ALA A 78 -23.35 0.87 -12.84
C ALA A 78 -22.62 1.76 -11.81
N PHE A 79 -21.28 1.72 -11.81
CA PHE A 79 -20.43 2.49 -10.90
C PHE A 79 -19.29 3.18 -11.65
N ARG A 80 -18.84 4.28 -11.06
CA ARG A 80 -17.61 4.98 -11.44
C ARG A 80 -16.70 5.10 -10.23
N ARG A 81 -15.41 5.24 -10.49
CA ARG A 81 -14.41 5.52 -9.45
C ARG A 81 -14.34 7.02 -9.21
N GLN A 82 -14.42 7.42 -7.94
CA GLN A 82 -14.19 8.78 -7.49
C GLN A 82 -12.93 8.78 -6.65
N PHE A 83 -11.93 9.58 -7.02
CA PHE A 83 -10.76 9.78 -6.18
C PHE A 83 -11.14 10.44 -4.85
N VAL A 84 -10.60 9.94 -3.74
CA VAL A 84 -10.93 10.37 -2.37
C VAL A 84 -9.77 11.09 -1.71
N GLY A 85 -8.54 10.65 -1.95
CA GLY A 85 -7.33 11.17 -1.32
C GLY A 85 -6.25 10.10 -1.24
N HIS A 86 -5.33 10.26 -0.29
CA HIS A 86 -4.21 9.34 -0.11
C HIS A 86 -4.08 8.89 1.34
N VAL A 87 -3.55 7.68 1.50
CA VAL A 87 -3.19 7.11 2.80
C VAL A 87 -1.74 6.63 2.77
N ARG A 88 -1.11 6.57 3.93
CA ARG A 88 0.26 6.08 4.09
C ARG A 88 0.28 4.89 5.03
N VAL A 89 0.87 3.78 4.59
CA VAL A 89 1.12 2.62 5.43
C VAL A 89 2.05 3.03 6.57
N ASP A 90 1.63 2.84 7.81
CA ASP A 90 2.44 3.15 9.00
C ASP A 90 2.74 1.91 9.84
N HIS A 91 1.93 0.86 9.71
CA HIS A 91 2.14 -0.41 10.38
C HIS A 91 1.57 -1.57 9.55
N ILE A 92 2.29 -2.69 9.49
CA ILE A 92 1.86 -3.91 8.81
C ILE A 92 1.54 -4.95 9.88
N TYR A 93 0.28 -5.37 9.97
CA TYR A 93 -0.15 -6.35 10.96
C TYR A 93 0.31 -7.76 10.56
N ASP A 94 -0.02 -8.18 9.34
CA ASP A 94 0.23 -9.53 8.85
C ASP A 94 0.29 -9.58 7.31
N ASP A 95 0.08 -10.76 6.74
CA ASP A 95 0.11 -10.99 5.30
C ASP A 95 -1.03 -10.29 4.54
N HIS A 96 -2.12 -9.93 5.21
CA HIS A 96 -3.33 -9.39 4.59
C HIS A 96 -3.67 -7.96 5.02
N PHE A 97 -3.23 -7.55 6.21
CA PHE A 97 -3.68 -6.30 6.80
C PHE A 97 -2.55 -5.36 7.16
N ALA A 98 -2.81 -4.07 6.94
CA ALA A 98 -1.98 -2.97 7.38
C ALA A 98 -2.84 -1.85 7.96
N HIS A 99 -2.28 -1.13 8.91
CA HIS A 99 -2.81 0.15 9.35
C HIS A 99 -2.22 1.27 8.48
N VAL A 100 -3.03 2.28 8.23
CA VAL A 100 -2.63 3.46 7.46
C VAL A 100 -3.03 4.74 8.17
N SER A 101 -2.23 5.78 7.97
CA SER A 101 -2.56 7.15 8.34
C SER A 101 -3.12 7.89 7.13
N VAL A 102 -4.06 8.81 7.36
CA VAL A 102 -4.64 9.62 6.28
C VAL A 102 -3.69 10.77 5.97
N ALA A 103 -3.18 10.81 4.73
CA ALA A 103 -2.35 11.91 4.26
C ALA A 103 -3.21 13.10 3.82
N ASP A 104 -4.31 12.83 3.11
CA ASP A 104 -5.32 13.81 2.73
C ASP A 104 -6.65 13.13 2.39
N GLY A 105 -7.69 13.95 2.21
CA GLY A 105 -9.03 13.49 1.88
C GLY A 105 -9.80 12.98 3.10
N LYS A 106 -10.89 12.25 2.81
CA LYS A 106 -11.75 11.64 3.84
C LYS A 106 -12.07 10.18 3.48
N PRO A 107 -11.07 9.29 3.59
CA PRO A 107 -11.27 7.85 3.39
C PRO A 107 -12.35 7.32 4.33
N ALA A 108 -13.16 6.40 3.83
CA ALA A 108 -14.20 5.72 4.59
C ALA A 108 -14.11 4.21 4.38
N LYS A 109 -14.75 3.46 5.28
CA LYS A 109 -14.89 2.01 5.14
C LYS A 109 -15.46 1.65 3.76
N HIS A 110 -14.93 0.59 3.15
CA HIS A 110 -15.18 0.11 1.79
C HIS A 110 -14.61 0.94 0.64
N ASP A 111 -13.89 2.04 0.91
CA ASP A 111 -13.10 2.66 -0.15
C ASP A 111 -11.98 1.70 -0.59
N ILE A 112 -11.68 1.73 -1.88
CA ILE A 112 -10.62 0.94 -2.52
C ILE A 112 -9.31 1.66 -2.33
N VAL A 113 -8.29 0.93 -1.91
CA VAL A 113 -6.92 1.42 -1.75
C VAL A 113 -6.07 0.69 -2.78
N GLU A 114 -5.22 1.41 -3.50
CA GLU A 114 -4.33 0.78 -4.49
C GLU A 114 -3.01 1.50 -4.63
N LEU A 115 -2.01 0.79 -5.16
CA LEU A 115 -0.73 1.39 -5.51
C LEU A 115 -0.92 2.50 -6.54
N ARG A 116 -0.32 3.66 -6.24
CA ARG A 116 -0.27 4.79 -7.15
C ARG A 116 0.43 4.39 -8.44
N ARG A 117 -0.19 4.68 -9.58
CA ARG A 117 0.40 4.49 -10.91
C ARG A 117 0.84 5.86 -11.42
N ASP A 118 2.12 6.16 -11.24
CA ASP A 118 2.81 7.32 -11.82
C ASP A 118 3.24 7.08 -13.27
#